data_AF-A0A972HMN3-F1
#
_entry.id   AF-A0A972HMN3-F1
#
_cell.length_a   1.000
_cell.length_b   1.000
_cell.length_c   1.000
_cell.angle_alpha   90.00
_cell.angle_beta   90.00
_cell.angle_gamma   90.00
#
_symmetry.space_group_name_H-M   'P 1'
#
loop_
_entity.id
_entity.type
_entity.pdbx_description
1 polymer ?
#
loop_
_entity_poly.entity_id
_entity_poly.type
_entity_poly.pdbx_seq_one_letter_code
_entity_poly.pdbx_strand_id
1 'polypeptide(L)' 'MTPGVDEVVNDGCAHRVLSYEHDPARGPYGLEAADALGVEPGQVFKTLVV' A
#
# COMPACT_ATOMS: atom_id res chain seq x y z
N MET A 1 -12.04 6.42 -4.20
CA MET A 1 -10.68 6.98 -4.19
C MET A 1 -10.39 7.49 -2.77
N THR A 2 -9.12 7.55 -2.36
CA THR A 2 -8.73 7.95 -0.99
C THR A 2 -7.92 9.24 -1.04
N PRO A 3 -7.91 10.06 0.04
CA PRO A 3 -7.20 11.35 0.01
C PRO A 3 -5.72 11.26 -0.40
N GLY A 4 -5.02 10.17 -0.03
CA GLY A 4 -3.62 9.98 -0.43
C GLY A 4 -3.41 9.68 -1.91
N VAL A 5 -4.40 9.07 -2.59
CA VAL A 5 -4.35 8.85 -4.04
C VAL A 5 -4.72 10.14 -4.78
N ASP A 6 -5.73 10.85 -4.29
CA ASP A 6 -6.18 12.13 -4.87
C ASP A 6 -5.03 13.14 -4.95
N GLU A 7 -4.22 13.24 -3.90
CA GLU A 7 -3.10 14.18 -3.84
C GLU A 7 -2.04 13.89 -4.92
N VAL A 8 -1.61 12.64 -5.06
CA VAL A 8 -0.57 12.25 -6.04
C VAL A 8 -1.10 12.41 -7.48
N VAL A 9 -2.40 12.22 -7.69
CA VAL A 9 -3.07 12.52 -8.98
C VAL A 9 -3.05 14.01 -9.28
N ASN A 10 -3.39 14.86 -8.30
CA ASN A 10 -3.42 16.32 -8.46
C ASN A 10 -2.01 16.89 -8.74
N ASP A 11 -0.98 16.32 -8.10
CA ASP A 11 0.42 16.71 -8.29
C ASP A 11 1.00 16.26 -9.63
N GLY A 12 0.32 15.38 -10.39
CA GLY A 12 0.84 14.83 -11.64
C GLY A 12 2.05 13.90 -11.45
N CYS A 13 2.28 13.42 -10.24
CA CYS A 13 3.35 12.49 -9.91
C CYS A 13 3.10 11.13 -10.57
N ALA A 14 4.12 10.55 -11.22
CA ALA A 14 4.02 9.21 -11.78
C ALA A 14 3.80 8.18 -10.66
N HIS A 15 2.67 7.47 -10.71
CA HIS A 15 2.30 6.50 -9.69
C HIS A 15 1.47 5.34 -10.26
N ARG A 16 1.32 4.28 -9.47
CA ARG A 16 0.42 3.15 -9.77
C ARG A 16 -0.24 2.70 -8.48
N VAL A 17 -1.57 2.58 -8.50
CA VAL A 17 -2.32 1.97 -7.40
C VAL A 17 -2.22 0.46 -7.52
N LEU A 18 -1.71 -0.19 -6.47
CA LEU A 18 -1.68 -1.65 -6.32
C LEU A 18 -2.77 -2.06 -5.34
N SER A 19 -3.66 -2.94 -5.78
CA SER A 19 -4.79 -3.42 -4.96
C SER A 19 -4.65 -4.92 -4.70
N TYR A 20 -5.01 -5.34 -3.49
CA TYR A 20 -5.13 -6.75 -3.11
C TYR A 20 -6.34 -6.93 -2.18
N GLU A 21 -6.88 -8.15 -2.11
CA GLU A 21 -7.93 -8.49 -1.15
C GLU A 21 -7.31 -8.78 0.22
N HIS A 22 -7.73 -8.02 1.23
CA HIS A 22 -7.28 -8.24 2.61
C HIS A 22 -8.10 -9.35 3.27
N ASP A 23 -7.41 -10.28 3.93
CA ASP A 23 -8.03 -11.25 4.84
C ASP A 23 -8.02 -10.69 6.28
N PRO A 24 -9.18 -10.37 6.89
CA PRO A 24 -9.25 -9.87 8.27
C PRO A 24 -8.65 -10.80 9.33
N ALA A 25 -8.46 -12.08 9.01
CA ALA A 25 -7.82 -13.06 9.89
C ALA A 25 -6.29 -13.13 9.71
N ARG A 26 -5.73 -12.53 8.65
CA ARG A 26 -4.27 -12.45 8.44
C ARG A 26 -3.63 -11.39 9.33
N GLY A 27 -2.32 -11.57 9.54
CA GLY A 27 -1.51 -10.77 10.46
C GLY A 27 -1.18 -9.36 9.93
N PRO A 28 0.04 -8.85 10.11
CA PRO A 28 0.35 -7.44 9.86
C PRO A 28 0.23 -7.05 8.38
N TYR A 29 -0.57 -6.02 8.10
CA TYR A 29 -0.84 -5.46 6.76
C TYR A 29 0.37 -5.30 5.82
N GLY A 30 1.55 -5.00 6.35
CA GLY A 30 2.76 -4.82 5.53
C GLY A 30 3.26 -6.11 4.89
N LEU A 31 3.34 -7.21 5.66
CA LEU A 31 3.78 -8.50 5.14
C LEU A 31 2.72 -9.12 4.24
N GLU A 32 1.45 -8.96 4.61
CA GLU A 32 0.34 -9.39 3.79
C GLU A 32 0.34 -8.73 2.41
N ALA A 33 0.53 -7.41 2.35
CA ALA A 33 0.61 -6.68 1.09
C ALA A 33 1.80 -7.15 0.23
N ALA A 34 2.96 -7.40 0.86
CA ALA A 34 4.15 -7.90 0.15
C ALA A 34 3.87 -9.26 -0.52
N ASP A 35 3.32 -10.21 0.25
CA ASP A 35 2.94 -11.53 -0.24
C ASP A 35 1.91 -11.44 -1.39
N ALA A 36 0.83 -10.68 -1.18
CA ALA A 36 -0.29 -10.63 -2.12
C ALA A 36 0.07 -9.92 -3.43
N LEU A 37 0.97 -8.95 -3.38
CA LEU A 37 1.43 -8.19 -4.55
C LEU A 37 2.69 -8.78 -5.21
N GLY A 38 3.30 -9.80 -4.60
CA GLY A 38 4.51 -10.46 -5.11
C GLY A 38 5.73 -9.52 -5.13
N VAL A 39 5.87 -8.67 -4.11
CA VAL A 39 6.98 -7.71 -3.99
C VAL A 39 7.84 -8.01 -2.77
N GLU A 40 9.11 -7.63 -2.80
CA GLU A 40 10.01 -7.82 -1.66
C GLU A 40 9.52 -7.02 -0.44
N PRO A 41 9.47 -7.60 0.77
CA PRO A 41 8.98 -6.89 1.97
C PRO A 41 9.72 -5.59 2.28
N GLY A 42 11.01 -5.50 1.93
CA GLY A 42 11.81 -4.28 2.08
C GLY A 42 11.39 -3.11 1.17
N GLN A 43 10.51 -3.35 0.20
CA GLN A 43 9.92 -2.33 -0.67
C GLN A 43 8.53 -1.88 -0.18
N VAL A 44 8.01 -2.48 0.90
CA VAL A 44 6.71 -2.12 1.50
C VAL A 44 6.94 -1.32 2.78
N PHE A 45 6.52 -0.05 2.76
CA PHE A 45 6.73 0.87 3.87
C PHE A 45 5.45 1.05 4.68
N LYS A 46 5.60 1.15 6.01
CA LYS A 46 4.52 1.53 6.93
C LYS A 46 4.73 2.97 7.39
N THR A 47 3.65 3.74 7.43
CA THR A 47 3.65 5.07 8.04
C THR A 47 3.18 4.95 9.48
N LEU A 48 4.05 5.27 10.45
CA LEU A 48 3.73 5.33 11.88
C LEU A 48 3.66 6.79 12.32
N VAL A 49 2.78 7.09 13.28
CA VAL A 49 2.63 8.42 13.89
C VAL A 49 3.08 8.33 15.35
N VAL A 50 3.76 9.37 15.84
CA VAL A 50 4.20 9.52 17.23
C VAL A 50 3.61 10.77 17.84
#